data_AF-A0ABD0R867-F1
#
_entry.id   AF-A0ABD0R867-F1
#
_cell.length_a   1.000
_cell.length_b   1.000
_cell.length_c   1.000
_cell.angle_alpha   90.00
_cell.angle_beta   90.00
_cell.angle_gamma   90.00
#
_symmetry.space_group_name_H-M   'P 1'
#
loop_
_entity.id
_entity.type
_entity.pdbx_description
1 polymer ?
#
loop_
_entity_poly.entity_id
_entity_poly.type
_entity_poly.pdbx_seq_one_letter_code
_entity_poly.pdbx_strand_id
1 'polypeptide(L)'
;MSKVQDDEVGDGTTSVTVLAAELLREAELLIAKKIHPQIIIGGWRKATQAARDALREAAVDHGSDELKFQVDLMNIARTTLSSKLLTHHKEHFAKLAVEAVLRLKGSGNLEAIHVIKKLGGSLTDSYLDE
;
A
#
# COMPACT_ATOMS: atom_id res chain seq x y z
N MET A 1 -13.91 4.10 -5.50
CA MET A 1 -12.58 4.49 -4.97
C MET A 1 -11.97 3.36 -4.15
N SER A 2 -12.59 2.92 -3.06
CA SER A 2 -12.07 1.80 -2.25
C SER A 2 -11.86 0.50 -3.05
N LYS A 3 -12.82 0.08 -3.89
CA LYS A 3 -12.67 -1.13 -4.71
C LYS A 3 -11.45 -1.09 -5.66
N VAL A 4 -11.24 0.04 -6.34
CA VAL A 4 -10.09 0.21 -7.25
C VAL A 4 -8.77 0.18 -6.47
N GLN A 5 -8.71 0.80 -5.28
CA GLN A 5 -7.52 0.75 -4.43
C GLN A 5 -7.24 -0.69 -3.95
N ASP A 6 -8.29 -1.44 -3.63
CA ASP A 6 -8.18 -2.84 -3.21
C ASP A 6 -7.69 -3.73 -4.36
N ASP A 7 -8.24 -3.55 -5.56
CA ASP A 7 -7.89 -4.31 -6.76
C ASP A 7 -6.46 -3.99 -7.27
N GLU A 8 -6.01 -2.73 -7.19
CA GLU A 8 -4.71 -2.29 -7.74
C GLU A 8 -3.53 -2.45 -6.76
N VAL A 9 -3.74 -2.16 -5.47
CA VAL A 9 -2.64 -2.09 -4.48
C VAL A 9 -2.95 -2.90 -3.20
N GLY A 10 -4.23 -3.09 -2.88
CA GLY A 10 -4.69 -3.92 -1.76
C GLY A 10 -4.56 -3.30 -0.36
N ASP A 11 -3.61 -2.41 -0.11
CA ASP A 11 -3.49 -1.65 1.15
C ASP A 11 -3.96 -0.19 0.98
N GLY A 12 -4.36 0.44 2.09
CA GLY A 12 -4.75 1.85 2.11
C GLY A 12 -6.18 2.14 1.62
N THR A 13 -7.03 1.13 1.48
CA THR A 13 -8.46 1.28 1.13
C THR A 13 -9.22 2.16 2.12
N THR A 14 -8.91 2.04 3.42
CA THR A 14 -9.43 2.92 4.47
C THR A 14 -8.88 4.34 4.31
N SER A 15 -7.57 4.48 4.11
CA SER A 15 -6.89 5.77 4.01
C SER A 15 -7.43 6.62 2.86
N VAL A 16 -7.62 6.04 1.67
CA VAL A 16 -8.16 6.78 0.51
C VAL A 16 -9.61 7.24 0.76
N THR A 17 -10.39 6.42 1.47
CA THR A 17 -11.79 6.74 1.78
C THR A 17 -11.88 7.88 2.79
N VAL A 18 -11.09 7.82 3.86
CA VAL A 18 -11.02 8.87 4.89
C VAL A 18 -10.46 10.17 4.31
N LEU A 19 -9.40 10.10 3.51
CA LEU A 19 -8.82 11.29 2.87
C LEU A 19 -9.83 11.99 1.94
N ALA A 20 -10.58 11.23 1.14
CA ALA A 20 -11.61 11.80 0.28
C ALA A 20 -12.76 12.44 1.09
N ALA A 21 -13.16 11.83 2.21
CA ALA A 21 -14.17 12.39 3.09
C ALA A 21 -13.72 13.73 3.70
N GLU A 22 -12.47 13.80 4.16
CA GLU A 22 -11.90 15.06 4.69
C GLU A 22 -11.80 16.14 3.61
N LEU A 23 -11.41 15.80 2.38
CA LEU A 23 -11.42 16.76 1.27
C LEU A 23 -12.82 17.33 1.04
N LEU A 24 -13.86 16.49 1.05
CA LEU A 24 -15.25 16.96 0.90
C LEU A 24 -15.68 17.87 2.04
N ARG A 25 -15.29 17.55 3.28
CA ARG A 25 -15.55 18.39 4.46
C ARG A 25 -14.90 19.77 4.32
N GLU A 26 -13.65 19.83 3.86
CA GLU A 26 -12.95 21.10 3.62
C GLU A 26 -13.54 21.87 2.41
N ALA A 27 -13.99 21.18 1.36
CA ALA A 27 -14.70 21.84 0.26
C ALA A 27 -16.02 22.49 0.71
N GLU A 28 -16.77 21.86 1.61
CA GLU A 28 -18.01 22.43 2.15
C GLU A 28 -17.75 23.80 2.81
N LEU A 29 -16.66 23.93 3.57
CA LEU A 29 -16.24 25.19 4.18
C LEU A 29 -15.91 26.28 3.15
N LEU A 30 -15.32 25.91 2.01
CA LEU A 30 -15.02 26.84 0.92
C LEU A 30 -16.29 27.24 0.15
N ILE A 31 -17.22 26.31 -0.05
CA ILE A 31 -18.52 26.57 -0.66
C ILE A 31 -19.34 27.52 0.22
N ALA A 32 -19.32 27.34 1.55
CA ALA A 32 -19.96 28.25 2.50
C ALA A 32 -19.41 29.70 2.38
N LYS A 33 -18.17 29.86 1.95
CA LYS A 33 -17.54 31.16 1.61
C LYS A 33 -17.85 31.65 0.19
N LYS A 34 -18.83 31.05 -0.49
CA LYS A 34 -19.26 31.36 -1.86
C LYS A 34 -18.18 31.14 -2.93
N ILE A 35 -17.22 30.25 -2.69
CA ILE A 35 -16.22 29.87 -3.70
C ILE A 35 -16.83 28.84 -4.64
N HIS A 36 -16.77 29.11 -5.95
CA HIS A 36 -17.33 28.21 -6.95
C HIS A 36 -16.56 26.86 -6.98
N PRO A 37 -17.25 25.70 -7.00
CA PRO A 37 -16.59 24.38 -6.95
C PRO A 37 -15.49 24.16 -7.99
N GLN A 38 -15.66 24.72 -9.19
CA GLN A 38 -14.64 24.64 -10.26
C GLN A 38 -13.30 25.26 -9.85
N ILE A 39 -13.30 26.31 -9.02
CA ILE A 39 -12.07 26.94 -8.51
C ILE A 39 -11.39 26.00 -7.52
N ILE A 40 -12.16 25.34 -6.64
CA ILE A 40 -11.68 24.37 -5.67
C ILE A 40 -11.02 23.19 -6.39
N ILE A 41 -11.69 22.61 -7.38
CA ILE A 41 -11.17 21.52 -8.21
C ILE A 41 -9.87 21.94 -8.92
N GLY A 42 -9.83 23.15 -9.48
CA GLY A 42 -8.64 23.71 -10.12
C GLY A 42 -7.46 23.84 -9.15
N GLY A 43 -7.72 24.28 -7.92
CA GLY A 43 -6.73 24.36 -6.85
C GLY A 43 -6.21 22.99 -6.42
N TRP A 44 -7.11 22.05 -6.16
CA TRP A 44 -6.74 20.69 -5.74
C TRP A 44 -5.98 19.91 -6.81
N ARG A 45 -6.25 20.11 -8.10
CA ARG A 45 -5.44 19.51 -9.18
C ARG A 45 -3.99 19.98 -9.12
N LYS A 46 -3.77 21.29 -8.91
CA LYS A 46 -2.42 21.85 -8.76
C LYS A 46 -1.74 21.35 -7.48
N ALA A 47 -2.48 21.34 -6.36
CA ALA A 47 -1.97 20.84 -5.08
C ALA A 47 -1.60 19.36 -5.15
N THR A 48 -2.41 18.54 -5.82
CA THR A 48 -2.12 17.11 -6.04
C THR A 48 -0.83 16.93 -6.81
N GLN A 49 -0.61 17.72 -7.87
CA GLN A 49 0.63 17.63 -8.63
C GLN A 49 1.86 18.03 -7.79
N ALA A 50 1.78 19.14 -7.05
CA ALA A 50 2.86 19.56 -6.15
C ALA A 50 3.16 18.51 -5.06
N ALA A 51 2.12 17.91 -4.48
CA ALA A 51 2.28 16.84 -3.49
C ALA A 51 2.94 15.59 -4.10
N ARG A 52 2.59 15.22 -5.34
CA ARG A 52 3.23 14.09 -6.04
C ARG A 52 4.71 14.34 -6.28
N ASP A 53 5.08 15.56 -6.64
CA ASP A 53 6.48 15.90 -6.89
C ASP A 53 7.28 15.91 -5.58
N ALA A 54 6.72 16.45 -4.49
CA ALA A 54 7.32 16.35 -3.15
C ALA A 54 7.47 14.89 -2.68
N LEU A 55 6.50 14.02 -2.97
CA LEU A 55 6.59 12.58 -2.65
C LEU A 55 7.71 11.89 -3.43
N ARG A 56 7.97 12.29 -4.68
CA ARG A 56 9.08 11.76 -5.47
C ARG A 56 10.43 12.22 -4.92
N GLU A 57 10.53 13.47 -4.50
CA GLU A 57 11.74 14.01 -3.87
C GLU A 57 12.05 13.34 -2.53
N ALA A 58 11.02 12.97 -1.77
CA ALA A 58 11.15 12.26 -0.50
C ALA A 58 11.38 10.74 -0.66
N ALA A 59 11.20 10.18 -1.86
CA ALA A 59 11.37 8.75 -2.10
C ALA A 59 12.86 8.36 -2.05
N VAL A 60 13.17 7.33 -1.28
CA VAL A 60 14.53 6.79 -1.16
C VAL A 60 14.56 5.40 -1.79
N ASP A 61 15.52 5.18 -2.69
CA ASP A 61 15.71 3.91 -3.38
C ASP A 61 16.90 3.14 -2.78
N HIS A 62 16.62 1.94 -2.29
CA HIS A 62 17.63 1.00 -1.78
C HIS A 62 17.80 -0.24 -2.65
N GLY A 63 17.24 -0.27 -3.87
CA GLY A 63 17.26 -1.44 -4.75
C GLY A 63 18.65 -1.90 -5.20
N SER A 64 19.67 -1.05 -5.08
CA SER A 64 21.07 -1.39 -5.39
C SER A 64 21.82 -2.08 -4.24
N ASP A 65 21.31 -2.01 -3.00
CA ASP A 65 21.89 -2.62 -1.81
C ASP A 65 20.98 -3.76 -1.34
N GLU A 66 21.41 -5.00 -1.60
CA GLU A 66 20.61 -6.20 -1.35
C GLU A 66 20.16 -6.33 0.11
N LEU A 67 21.01 -5.94 1.08
CA LEU A 67 20.69 -6.02 2.49
C LEU A 67 19.64 -4.97 2.88
N LYS A 68 19.79 -3.73 2.40
CA LYS A 68 18.79 -2.68 2.67
C LYS A 68 17.47 -2.95 1.95
N PHE A 69 17.53 -3.44 0.72
CA PHE A 69 16.36 -3.80 -0.05
C PHE A 69 15.54 -4.91 0.65
N GLN A 70 16.20 -5.94 1.18
CA GLN A 70 15.52 -6.97 1.96
C GLN A 70 14.87 -6.41 3.23
N VAL A 71 15.55 -5.50 3.93
CA VAL A 71 15.00 -4.82 5.12
C VAL A 71 13.77 -3.98 4.77
N ASP A 72 13.81 -3.24 3.66
CA ASP A 72 12.69 -2.44 3.18
C ASP A 72 11.48 -3.32 2.83
N LEU A 73 11.69 -4.40 2.07
CA LEU A 73 10.63 -5.36 1.74
C LEU A 73 9.97 -5.92 3.00
N MET A 74 10.78 -6.26 4.01
CA MET A 74 10.27 -6.76 5.28
C MET A 74 9.45 -5.70 6.04
N ASN A 75 9.90 -4.44 6.04
CA ASN A 75 9.16 -3.34 6.66
C ASN A 75 7.84 -3.05 5.95
N ILE A 76 7.84 -3.07 4.62
CA ILE A 76 6.64 -2.91 3.78
C ILE A 76 5.65 -4.04 4.06
N ALA A 77 6.09 -5.29 4.00
CA ALA A 77 5.25 -6.46 4.24
C ALA A 77 4.63 -6.44 5.65
N ARG A 78 5.42 -6.10 6.68
CA ARG A 78 4.91 -5.96 8.06
C ARG A 78 3.84 -4.87 8.17
N THR A 79 4.06 -3.73 7.52
CA THR A 79 3.13 -2.60 7.56
C THR A 79 1.80 -2.98 6.94
N THR A 80 1.82 -3.57 5.74
CA THR A 80 0.62 -4.01 5.02
C THR A 80 -0.14 -5.13 5.74
N LEU A 81 0.55 -6.05 6.42
CA LEU A 81 -0.08 -7.11 7.19
C LEU A 81 -0.65 -6.62 8.52
N SER A 82 -0.08 -5.56 9.11
CA SER A 82 -0.50 -5.03 10.41
C SER A 82 -1.87 -4.37 10.42
N SER A 83 -2.35 -3.90 9.26
CA SER A 83 -3.68 -3.30 9.11
C SER A 83 -4.78 -4.35 8.92
N LYS A 84 -4.44 -5.66 8.96
CA LYS A 84 -5.33 -6.78 8.65
C LYS A 84 -5.34 -7.83 9.78
N LEU A 85 -6.09 -8.91 9.58
CA LEU A 85 -6.35 -9.96 10.58
C LEU A 85 -5.09 -10.75 11.03
N LEU A 86 -3.98 -10.60 10.31
CA LEU A 86 -2.75 -11.36 10.51
C LEU A 86 -1.77 -10.73 11.52
N THR A 87 -2.17 -9.70 12.27
CA THR A 87 -1.26 -8.94 13.16
C THR A 87 -0.42 -9.79 14.11
N HIS A 88 -0.98 -10.88 14.66
CA HIS A 88 -0.27 -11.77 15.59
C HIS A 88 0.79 -12.67 14.91
N HIS A 89 0.60 -12.99 13.63
CA HIS A 89 1.50 -13.85 12.86
C HIS A 89 2.14 -13.13 11.67
N LYS A 90 2.10 -11.78 11.67
CA LYS A 90 2.59 -10.95 10.56
C LYS A 90 4.06 -11.19 10.26
N GLU A 91 4.84 -11.52 11.29
CA GLU A 91 6.28 -11.78 11.14
C GLU A 91 6.53 -13.04 10.30
N HIS A 92 5.72 -14.08 10.50
CA HIS A 92 5.82 -15.33 9.75
C HIS A 92 5.45 -15.12 8.28
N PHE A 93 4.28 -14.53 8.03
CA PHE A 93 3.81 -14.29 6.66
C PHE A 93 4.63 -13.25 5.91
N ALA A 94 5.17 -12.23 6.61
CA ALA A 94 6.08 -11.26 5.99
C ALA A 94 7.35 -11.94 5.47
N LYS A 95 7.96 -12.85 6.25
CA LYS A 95 9.13 -13.61 5.78
C LYS A 95 8.82 -14.45 4.54
N LEU A 96 7.73 -15.23 4.58
CA LEU A 96 7.31 -16.05 3.43
C LEU A 96 7.07 -15.21 2.17
N ALA A 97 6.39 -14.07 2.31
CA ALA A 97 6.10 -13.17 1.18
C ALA A 97 7.38 -12.55 0.61
N VAL A 98 8.29 -12.09 1.47
CA VAL A 98 9.56 -11.47 1.04
C VAL A 98 10.46 -12.50 0.36
N GLU A 99 10.57 -13.72 0.91
CA GLU A 99 11.35 -14.80 0.29
C GLU A 99 10.81 -15.17 -1.09
N ALA A 100 9.48 -15.29 -1.24
CA ALA A 100 8.85 -15.57 -2.53
C ALA A 100 9.14 -14.46 -3.56
N VAL A 101 9.04 -13.19 -3.17
CA VAL A 101 9.31 -12.05 -4.06
C VAL A 101 10.80 -11.98 -4.45
N LEU A 102 11.72 -12.26 -3.52
CA LEU A 102 13.16 -12.28 -3.82
C LEU A 102 13.53 -13.40 -4.82
N ARG A 103 12.85 -14.57 -4.75
CA ARG A 103 13.04 -15.65 -5.74
C ARG A 103 12.69 -15.23 -7.17
N LEU A 104 11.83 -14.23 -7.35
CA LEU A 104 11.48 -13.71 -8.68
C LEU A 104 12.58 -12.86 -9.33
N LYS A 105 13.65 -12.48 -8.60
CA LYS A 105 14.82 -11.74 -9.13
C LYS A 105 14.45 -10.52 -9.99
N GLY A 106 13.47 -9.74 -9.55
CA GLY A 106 13.01 -8.53 -10.25
C GLY A 106 11.94 -8.77 -11.32
N SER A 107 11.54 -10.02 -11.58
CA SER A 107 10.28 -10.30 -12.28
C SER A 107 9.12 -9.89 -11.36
N GLY A 108 8.48 -8.76 -11.65
CA GLY A 108 7.25 -8.33 -10.97
C GLY A 108 6.02 -9.18 -11.31
N ASN A 109 6.20 -10.40 -11.80
CA ASN A 109 5.12 -11.28 -12.23
C ASN A 109 4.43 -11.94 -11.03
N LEU A 110 3.31 -11.36 -10.60
CA LEU A 110 2.49 -11.89 -9.52
C LEU A 110 1.85 -13.25 -9.86
N GLU A 111 1.68 -13.58 -11.13
CA GLU A 111 1.12 -14.89 -11.55
C GLU A 111 2.06 -16.05 -11.20
N ALA A 112 3.36 -15.77 -10.98
CA ALA A 112 4.33 -16.75 -10.52
C ALA A 112 4.20 -17.09 -9.02
N ILE A 113 3.39 -16.33 -8.26
CA ILE A 113 3.15 -16.57 -6.83
C ILE A 113 1.80 -17.27 -6.65
N HIS A 114 1.83 -18.57 -6.34
CA HIS A 114 0.62 -19.34 -6.08
C HIS A 114 0.31 -19.39 -4.57
N VAL A 115 -0.85 -18.86 -4.17
CA VAL A 115 -1.34 -18.94 -2.78
C VAL A 115 -2.31 -20.10 -2.62
N ILE A 116 -1.90 -21.14 -1.88
CA ILE A 116 -2.74 -22.32 -1.60
C ILE A 116 -3.26 -22.24 -0.16
N LYS A 117 -4.59 -22.19 0.00
CA LYS A 117 -5.25 -22.27 1.32
C LYS A 117 -5.75 -23.68 1.58
N LYS A 118 -5.36 -24.27 2.72
CA LYS A 118 -5.83 -25.56 3.20
C LYS A 118 -6.32 -25.43 4.65
N LEU A 119 -7.37 -26.16 4.98
CA LEU A 119 -7.89 -26.26 6.34
C LEU A 119 -7.06 -27.27 7.14
N GLY A 120 -6.73 -26.93 8.39
CA GLY A 120 -5.91 -27.75 9.28
C GLY A 120 -4.57 -27.08 9.62
N GLY A 121 -4.06 -27.36 10.83
CA GLY A 121 -2.83 -26.75 11.34
C GLY A 121 -3.02 -25.37 11.98
N SER A 122 -1.91 -24.82 12.49
CA SER A 122 -1.76 -23.44 12.93
C SER A 122 -1.34 -22.54 11.76
N LEU A 123 -1.56 -21.23 11.88
CA LEU A 123 -1.06 -20.24 10.91
C LEU A 123 0.46 -20.32 10.71
N THR A 124 1.19 -20.69 11.77
CA THR A 124 2.65 -20.90 11.76
C THR A 124 3.11 -22.10 10.95
N ASP A 125 2.20 -23.01 10.61
CA ASP A 125 2.51 -24.21 9.83
C ASP A 125 2.54 -23.90 8.32
N SER A 126 2.18 -22.68 7.93
CA SER A 126 2.31 -22.20 6.54
C SER A 126 3.79 -22.17 6.15
N TYR A 127 4.11 -22.61 4.94
CA TYR A 127 5.47 -22.63 4.41
C TYR A 127 5.49 -22.16 2.95
N LEU A 128 6.69 -21.83 2.48
CA LEU A 128 6.96 -21.55 1.08
C LEU A 128 7.52 -22.82 0.45
N ASP A 129 6.80 -23.38 -0.52
CA ASP A 129 7.25 -24.55 -1.29
C ASP A 129 8.53 -24.21 -2.06
N GLU A 130 9.41 -25.19 -2.27
CA GLU A 130 10.72 -24.97 -2.92
C GLU A 130 10.61 -24.62 -4.40
#